data_AF-A0A519R158-F1
#
_entry.id   AF-A0A519R158-F1
#
_cell.length_a   1.000
_cell.length_b   1.000
_cell.length_c   1.000
_cell.angle_alpha   90.00
_cell.angle_beta   90.00
_cell.angle_gamma   90.00
#
_symmetry.space_group_name_H-M   'P 1'
#
loop_
_entity.id
_entity.type
_entity.pdbx_description
1 polymer ?
#
loop_
_entity_poly.entity_id
_entity_poly.type
_entity_poly.pdbx_seq_one_letter_code
_entity_poly.pdbx_strand_id
1 'polypeptide(L)'
;QGGDIKMMLNSELRFKLVSILYGAAFVDAGNIWLRKEDPLRPGSEFKLRNSLDELAVGTGVGLRVDATIFVIRLDGAFPIRKPYLPSGQRWVLNDVDFGSKVWRRDNLVLNIGIGYPF
;
A
#
# COMPACT_ATOMS: atom_id res chain seq x y z
N GLN A 1 -7.44 12.55 -5.22
CA GLN A 1 -7.83 13.76 -4.47
C GLN A 1 -6.55 14.36 -3.92
N GLY A 2 -6.24 15.63 -4.21
CA GLY A 2 -5.00 16.26 -3.75
C GLY A 2 -5.11 16.63 -2.28
N GLY A 3 -4.14 16.19 -1.47
CA GLY A 3 -3.91 16.71 -0.13
C GLY A 3 -2.77 17.73 -0.16
N ASP A 4 -2.84 18.75 0.69
CA ASP A 4 -1.76 19.74 0.85
C ASP A 4 -0.53 19.13 1.55
N ILE A 5 -0.76 18.09 2.36
CA ILE A 5 0.27 17.40 3.15
C ILE A 5 0.17 15.91 2.86
N LYS A 6 1.31 15.26 2.58
CA LYS A 6 1.40 13.84 2.25
C LYS A 6 2.52 13.19 3.04
N MET A 7 2.24 12.03 3.62
CA MET A 7 3.23 11.17 4.25
C MET A 7 3.18 9.78 3.59
N MET A 8 4.36 9.25 3.26
CA MET A 8 4.52 7.90 2.73
C MET A 8 5.75 7.27 3.36
N LEU A 9 5.59 6.04 3.79
CA LEU A 9 6.64 5.16 4.28
C LEU A 9 6.54 3.87 3.47
N ASN A 10 7.68 3.34 3.04
CA ASN A 10 7.74 2.07 2.35
C ASN A 10 8.98 1.31 2.82
N SER A 11 8.81 0.02 3.08
CA SER A 11 9.88 -0.90 3.36
C SER A 11 9.70 -2.12 2.47
N GLU A 12 10.79 -2.56 1.86
CA GLU A 12 10.78 -3.67 0.91
C GLU A 12 12.00 -4.55 1.15
N LEU A 13 11.74 -5.85 1.32
CA LEU A 13 12.74 -6.89 1.43
C LEU A 13 12.81 -7.63 0.10
N ARG A 14 13.94 -7.50 -0.60
CA ARG A 14 14.22 -8.18 -1.87
C ARG A 14 15.14 -9.37 -1.65
N PHE A 15 14.87 -10.46 -2.35
CA PHE A 15 15.71 -11.65 -2.31
C PHE A 15 15.76 -12.33 -3.68
N LYS A 16 16.91 -12.91 -3.99
CA LYS A 16 17.13 -13.60 -5.26
C LYS A 16 16.47 -14.98 -5.20
N LEU A 17 15.59 -15.28 -6.17
CA LEU A 17 14.98 -16.59 -6.31
C LEU A 17 15.87 -17.49 -7.18
N VAL A 18 16.12 -17.09 -8.43
CA VAL A 18 16.96 -17.82 -9.38
C VAL A 18 17.36 -16.92 -10.54
N SER A 19 18.63 -16.97 -10.97
CA SER A 19 19.12 -16.23 -12.15
C SER A 19 18.71 -14.74 -12.13
N ILE A 20 17.84 -14.32 -13.04
CA ILE A 20 17.31 -12.94 -13.17
C ILE A 20 16.00 -12.69 -12.41
N LEU A 21 15.46 -13.71 -11.73
CA LEU A 21 14.21 -13.64 -10.98
C LEU A 21 14.45 -13.34 -9.50
N TYR A 22 13.77 -12.33 -9.00
CA TYR A 22 13.78 -11.88 -7.62
C TYR A 22 12.36 -11.91 -7.03
N GLY A 23 12.28 -12.25 -5.76
CA GLY A 23 11.09 -12.06 -4.93
C GLY A 23 11.23 -10.77 -4.12
N ALA A 24 10.09 -10.18 -3.79
CA ALA A 24 10.00 -9.06 -2.87
C ALA A 24 8.84 -9.29 -1.90
N ALA A 25 9.03 -8.86 -0.65
CA ALA A 25 7.95 -8.66 0.32
C ALA A 25 8.01 -7.21 0.77
N PHE A 26 6.86 -6.53 0.83
CA PHE A 26 6.83 -5.11 1.16
C PHE A 26 5.71 -4.76 2.11
N VAL A 27 5.93 -3.66 2.82
CA VAL A 27 4.93 -2.93 3.61
C VAL A 27 5.01 -1.47 3.22
N ASP A 28 3.84 -0.88 2.99
CA ASP A 28 3.68 0.54 2.75
C ASP A 28 2.71 1.13 3.77
N ALA A 29 2.98 2.35 4.20
CA ALA A 29 2.09 3.11 5.05
C ALA A 29 2.02 4.55 4.55
N GLY A 30 0.82 5.12 4.48
CA GLY A 30 0.67 6.48 4.01
C GLY A 30 -0.70 7.07 4.23
N ASN A 31 -0.75 8.39 4.16
CA ASN A 31 -1.98 9.15 4.11
C ASN A 31 -1.76 10.53 3.47
N ILE A 32 -2.86 11.17 3.09
CA ILE A 32 -2.91 12.54 2.58
C ILE A 32 -3.90 13.35 3.41
N TRP A 33 -3.55 14.60 3.69
CA TRP A 33 -4.33 15.53 4.50
C TRP A 33 -4.45 16.89 3.83
N LEU A 34 -5.43 17.67 4.26
CA LEU A 34 -5.53 19.09 3.95
C LEU A 34 -4.82 19.91 5.03
N ARG A 35 -4.24 21.05 4.65
CA ARG A 35 -3.61 21.98 5.60
C ARG A 35 -4.64 22.70 6.46
N LYS A 36 -5.85 22.90 5.92
CA LYS A 36 -6.99 23.48 6.62
C LYS A 36 -8.17 22.53 6.53
N GLU A 37 -9.03 22.56 7.54
CA GLU A 37 -10.26 21.78 7.53
C GLU A 37 -11.17 22.20 6.36
N ASP A 38 -11.77 21.21 5.72
CA ASP A 38 -12.81 21.39 4.71
C ASP A 38 -14.15 20.98 5.34
N PRO A 39 -15.15 21.87 5.45
CA PRO A 39 -16.47 21.54 5.99
C PRO A 39 -17.17 20.37 5.26
N LEU A 40 -16.82 20.12 4.00
CA LEU A 40 -17.34 18.98 3.22
C LEU A 40 -16.61 17.66 3.52
N ARG A 41 -15.46 17.72 4.21
CA ARG A 41 -14.64 16.56 4.59
C ARG A 41 -14.15 16.70 6.05
N PRO A 42 -15.06 16.60 7.04
CA PRO A 42 -14.69 16.72 8.44
C PRO A 42 -13.56 15.75 8.81
N GLY A 43 -12.55 16.24 9.54
CA GLY A 43 -11.39 15.44 9.93
C GLY A 43 -10.31 15.25 8.85
N SER A 44 -10.41 15.93 7.69
CA SER A 44 -9.35 15.90 6.67
C SER A 44 -8.12 16.74 7.02
N GLU A 45 -8.19 17.58 8.05
CA GLU A 45 -7.11 18.46 8.49
C GLU A 45 -5.93 17.67 9.08
N PHE A 46 -4.71 18.04 8.70
CA PHE A 46 -3.50 17.47 9.30
C PHE A 46 -3.37 17.85 10.77
N LYS A 47 -3.42 16.84 11.65
CA LYS A 47 -3.14 16.99 13.08
C LYS A 47 -2.00 16.05 13.45
N LEU A 48 -0.85 16.61 13.86
CA LEU A 48 0.34 15.82 14.21
C LEU A 48 0.06 14.74 15.27
N ARG A 49 -0.84 15.01 16.22
CA ARG A 49 -1.25 14.06 17.26
C ARG A 49 -1.99 12.83 16.71
N ASN A 50 -2.68 12.96 15.58
CA ASN A 50 -3.50 11.91 14.99
C ASN A 50 -2.87 11.27 13.74
N SER A 51 -1.82 11.88 13.19
CA SER A 51 -1.29 11.52 11.87
C SER A 51 -0.86 10.05 11.77
N LEU A 52 -0.27 9.49 12.84
CA LEU A 52 0.07 8.06 12.90
C LEU A 52 -1.17 7.16 12.95
N ASP A 53 -2.24 7.62 13.62
CA ASP A 53 -3.49 6.91 13.73
C ASP A 53 -4.30 6.86 12.43
N GLU A 54 -4.01 7.79 11.52
CA GLU A 54 -4.68 7.98 10.25
C GLU A 54 -3.93 7.34 9.07
N LEU A 55 -2.79 6.68 9.30
CA LEU A 55 -2.06 5.96 8.24
C LEU A 55 -2.82 4.71 7.78
N ALA A 56 -3.09 4.62 6.48
CA ALA A 56 -3.41 3.35 5.84
C ALA A 56 -2.13 2.52 5.73
N VAL A 57 -2.24 1.21 5.95
CA VAL A 57 -1.09 0.29 5.86
C VAL A 57 -1.46 -0.86 4.95
N GLY A 58 -0.64 -1.07 3.93
CA GLY A 58 -0.71 -2.18 2.99
C GLY A 58 0.50 -3.09 3.14
N THR A 59 0.32 -4.35 2.75
CA THR A 59 1.43 -5.27 2.53
C THR A 59 1.22 -6.05 1.25
N GLY A 60 2.30 -6.59 0.71
CA GLY A 60 2.24 -7.38 -0.49
C GLY A 60 3.51 -8.13 -0.79
N VAL A 61 3.44 -8.89 -1.87
CA VAL A 61 4.54 -9.65 -2.43
C VAL A 61 4.71 -9.28 -3.90
N GLY A 62 5.95 -9.32 -4.36
CA GLY A 62 6.33 -8.98 -5.71
C GLY A 62 7.23 -10.03 -6.34
N LEU A 63 7.12 -10.15 -7.66
CA LEU A 63 8.08 -10.86 -8.51
C LEU A 63 8.70 -9.85 -9.46
N ARG A 64 10.03 -9.91 -9.57
CA ARG A 64 10.81 -9.04 -10.46
C ARG A 64 11.69 -9.88 -11.37
N VAL A 65 11.58 -9.63 -12.67
CA VAL A 65 12.48 -10.19 -13.68
C VAL A 65 13.40 -9.08 -14.17
N ASP A 66 14.70 -9.25 -13.93
CA ASP A 66 15.75 -8.30 -14.26
C ASP A 66 16.46 -8.72 -15.55
N ALA A 67 15.84 -8.46 -16.70
CA ALA A 67 16.47 -8.74 -17.99
C ALA A 67 17.45 -7.62 -18.37
N THR A 68 18.38 -7.92 -19.28
CA THR A 68 19.45 -6.98 -19.68
C THR A 68 18.94 -5.65 -20.22
N ILE A 69 17.76 -5.64 -20.85
CA ILE A 69 17.23 -4.48 -21.57
C ILE A 69 15.90 -3.96 -21.02
N PHE A 70 15.23 -4.70 -20.12
CA PHE A 70 14.00 -4.28 -19.47
C PHE A 70 13.81 -5.00 -18.13
N VAL A 71 13.05 -4.38 -17.23
CA VAL A 71 12.63 -4.95 -15.95
C VAL A 71 11.12 -5.15 -15.98
N ILE A 72 10.67 -6.34 -15.61
CA ILE A 72 9.24 -6.63 -15.40
C ILE A 72 8.99 -6.82 -13.92
N ARG A 73 7.90 -6.24 -13.42
CA ARG A 73 7.40 -6.40 -12.06
C ARG A 73 5.96 -6.88 -12.07
N LEU A 74 5.66 -7.84 -11.22
CA LEU A 74 4.31 -8.28 -10.89
C LEU A 74 4.15 -8.20 -9.38
N ASP A 75 3.32 -7.29 -8.91
CA ASP A 75 3.12 -7.03 -7.49
C ASP A 75 1.66 -7.31 -7.12
N GLY A 76 1.46 -8.01 -6.01
CA GLY A 76 0.16 -8.22 -5.40
C GLY A 76 0.13 -7.69 -3.98
N ALA A 77 -0.81 -6.80 -3.67
CA ALA A 77 -0.93 -6.12 -2.39
C ALA A 77 -2.36 -6.17 -1.84
N PHE A 78 -2.49 -6.10 -0.52
CA PHE A 78 -3.76 -6.01 0.18
C PHE A 78 -3.61 -5.15 1.46
N PRO A 79 -4.69 -4.50 1.92
CA PRO A 79 -4.66 -3.68 3.12
C PRO A 79 -4.57 -4.53 4.38
N ILE A 80 -3.74 -4.12 5.33
CA ILE A 80 -3.68 -4.68 6.68
C ILE A 80 -4.21 -3.70 7.74
N ARG A 81 -4.33 -2.43 7.37
CA ARG A 81 -4.95 -1.39 8.19
C ARG A 81 -5.76 -0.38 7.37
N LYS A 82 -7.00 -0.11 7.79
CA LYS A 82 -7.93 0.85 7.19
C LYS A 82 -8.28 1.96 8.20
N PRO A 83 -7.77 3.20 8.03
CA PRO A 83 -7.88 4.24 9.04
C PRO A 83 -9.29 4.83 9.17
N TYR A 84 -10.12 4.68 8.14
CA TYR A 84 -11.52 5.13 8.13
C TYR A 84 -12.48 4.23 8.94
N LEU A 85 -12.01 3.08 9.44
CA LEU A 85 -12.80 2.22 10.33
C LEU A 85 -12.81 2.77 11.78
N PRO A 86 -13.82 2.41 12.59
CA PRO A 86 -13.87 2.75 14.01
C PRO A 86 -12.60 2.33 14.76
N SER A 87 -12.27 3.06 15.81
CA SER A 87 -11.15 2.71 16.69
C SER A 87 -11.32 1.28 17.22
N GLY A 88 -10.24 0.51 17.25
CA GLY A 88 -10.24 -0.92 17.58
C GLY A 88 -10.53 -1.87 16.41
N GLN A 89 -11.08 -1.39 15.29
CA GLN A 89 -11.39 -2.21 14.10
C GLN A 89 -10.50 -1.89 12.89
N ARG A 90 -9.54 -0.98 13.05
CA ARG A 90 -8.71 -0.48 11.94
C ARG A 90 -7.75 -1.53 11.39
N TRP A 91 -7.31 -2.49 12.21
CA TRP A 91 -6.45 -3.59 11.79
C TRP A 91 -7.31 -4.72 11.24
N VAL A 92 -7.14 -5.03 9.96
CA VAL A 92 -8.03 -5.94 9.21
C VAL A 92 -7.33 -7.24 8.79
N LEU A 93 -6.20 -7.56 9.43
CA LEU A 93 -5.44 -8.79 9.18
C LEU A 93 -6.29 -10.06 9.38
N ASN A 94 -7.17 -10.05 10.39
CA ASN A 94 -8.06 -11.16 10.70
C ASN A 94 -9.23 -11.29 9.71
N ASP A 95 -9.50 -10.24 8.92
CA ASP A 95 -10.58 -10.19 7.93
C ASP A 95 -10.09 -10.56 6.52
N VAL A 96 -8.82 -10.98 6.39
CA VAL A 96 -8.23 -11.37 5.10
C VAL A 96 -8.83 -12.68 4.64
N ASP A 97 -9.54 -12.62 3.51
CA ASP A 97 -10.16 -13.81 2.90
C ASP A 97 -9.80 -13.90 1.42
N PHE A 98 -8.67 -14.55 1.14
CA PHE A 98 -8.27 -14.86 -0.24
C PHE A 98 -9.14 -15.91 -0.91
N GLY A 99 -10.06 -16.60 -0.21
CA GLY A 99 -11.01 -17.55 -0.80
C GLY A 99 -12.23 -16.85 -1.40
N SER A 100 -12.68 -15.76 -0.78
CA SER A 100 -13.81 -14.96 -1.25
C SER A 100 -13.49 -14.14 -2.50
N LYS A 101 -14.29 -14.35 -3.55
CA LYS A 101 -14.22 -13.56 -4.78
C LYS A 101 -14.53 -12.07 -4.53
N VAL A 102 -15.46 -11.80 -3.62
CA VAL A 102 -15.87 -10.42 -3.26
C VAL A 102 -14.71 -9.73 -2.55
N TRP A 103 -14.12 -10.40 -1.55
CA TRP A 103 -12.99 -9.83 -0.81
C TRP A 103 -11.80 -9.53 -1.72
N ARG A 104 -11.44 -10.46 -2.62
CA ARG A 104 -10.36 -10.24 -3.59
C ARG A 104 -10.64 -9.03 -4.49
N ARG A 105 -11.88 -8.88 -4.98
CA ARG A 105 -12.26 -7.74 -5.84
C ARG A 105 -12.08 -6.40 -5.12
N ASP A 106 -12.40 -6.35 -3.83
CA ASP A 106 -12.46 -5.09 -3.08
C ASP A 106 -11.14 -4.75 -2.37
N ASN A 107 -10.23 -5.72 -2.16
CA ASN A 107 -9.02 -5.54 -1.36
C ASN A 107 -7.72 -5.92 -2.07
N LEU A 108 -7.75 -6.81 -3.06
CA LEU A 108 -6.53 -7.25 -3.75
C LEU A 108 -6.21 -6.29 -4.90
N VAL A 109 -5.03 -5.68 -4.84
CA VAL A 109 -4.50 -4.83 -5.89
C VAL A 109 -3.37 -5.58 -6.59
N LEU A 110 -3.51 -5.74 -7.90
CA LEU A 110 -2.50 -6.34 -8.76
C LEU A 110 -1.92 -5.27 -9.66
N ASN A 111 -0.59 -5.15 -9.66
CA ASN A 111 0.13 -4.20 -10.49
C ASN A 111 1.13 -4.94 -11.38
N ILE A 112 1.19 -4.51 -12.65
CA ILE A 112 2.21 -4.95 -13.59
C ILE A 112 2.99 -3.72 -14.03
N GLY A 113 4.31 -3.77 -13.88
CA GLY A 113 5.21 -2.69 -14.28
C GLY A 113 6.24 -3.16 -15.30
N ILE A 114 6.47 -2.37 -16.34
CA ILE A 114 7.53 -2.57 -17.32
C ILE A 114 8.40 -1.31 -17.30
N GLY A 115 9.71 -1.48 -17.15
CA GLY A 115 10.68 -0.38 -17.14
C GLY A 115 11.96 -0.75 -17.86
N TYR A 116 12.82 0.24 -18.08
CA TYR A 116 14.17 0.05 -18.62
C TYR A 116 15.19 0.07 -17.48
N PRO A 117 16.22 -0.78 -17.51
CA PRO A 117 17.35 -0.66 -16.59
C PRO A 117 18.09 0.64 -16.91
N PHE A 118 18.23 1.51 -15.90
CA PHE A 118 19.01 2.74 -15.97
C PHE A 118 20.49 2.46 -15.73
#